data_AF-A0A7C2IRT6-F1
#
_entry.id   AF-A0A7C2IRT6-F1
#
_cell.length_a   1.000
_cell.length_b   1.000
_cell.length_c   1.000
_cell.angle_alpha   90.00
_cell.angle_beta   90.00
_cell.angle_gamma   90.00
#
_symmetry.space_group_name_H-M   'P 1'
#
loop_
_entity.id
_entity.type
_entity.pdbx_description
1 polymer ?
#
loop_
_entity_poly.entity_id
_entity_poly.type
_entity_poly.pdbx_seq_one_letter_code
_entity_poly.pdbx_strand_id
1 'polypeptide(L)'
;MLFLYHPLIVHFPVALWLTSALFELLYLARREPLYATVSRLLVGLGLLGAAASIASGFLDLNRQVAAGVGSGILLQHRLHSLLAYGATAAYLAVFLGRWRRTAVPAWTTVLSLVGAAAIAAAGFSGGELRRVM
;
A
#
# COMPACT_ATOMS: atom_id res chain seq x y z
N MET A 1 16.57 -17.87 -13.71
CA MET A 1 16.03 -16.76 -12.89
C MET A 1 14.62 -17.11 -12.48
N LEU A 2 14.29 -17.07 -11.18
CA LEU A 2 12.92 -17.28 -10.72
C LEU A 2 12.05 -16.09 -11.14
N PHE A 3 10.92 -16.37 -11.80
CA PHE A 3 9.96 -15.32 -12.13
C PHE A 3 9.18 -14.93 -10.88
N LEU A 4 9.30 -13.67 -10.48
CA LEU A 4 8.65 -13.10 -9.29
C LEU A 4 7.46 -12.23 -9.73
N TYR A 5 6.27 -12.55 -9.23
CA TYR A 5 5.05 -11.83 -9.58
C TYR A 5 4.84 -10.59 -8.71
N HIS A 6 5.25 -10.65 -7.44
CA HIS A 6 5.04 -9.59 -6.46
C HIS A 6 5.64 -8.24 -6.89
N PRO A 7 6.90 -8.17 -7.41
CA PRO A 7 7.46 -6.91 -7.89
C PRO A 7 6.70 -6.29 -9.06
N LEU A 8 5.92 -7.06 -9.83
CA LEU A 8 5.10 -6.50 -10.91
C LEU A 8 3.80 -5.90 -10.36
N ILE A 9 3.26 -6.47 -9.28
CA ILE A 9 1.93 -6.13 -8.76
C ILE A 9 2.00 -5.05 -7.67
N VAL A 10 3.08 -4.99 -6.89
CA VAL A 10 3.19 -4.07 -5.73
C VAL A 10 3.11 -2.59 -6.09
N HIS A 11 3.44 -2.22 -7.33
CA HIS A 11 3.38 -0.83 -7.81
C HIS A 11 1.96 -0.27 -7.87
N PHE A 12 0.95 -1.12 -8.08
CA PHE A 12 -0.45 -0.69 -8.19
C PHE A 12 -0.99 -0.11 -6.88
N PRO A 13 -1.00 -0.83 -5.74
CA PRO A 13 -1.47 -0.26 -4.48
C PRO A 13 -0.66 0.97 -4.06
N VAL A 14 0.66 0.97 -4.31
CA VAL A 14 1.53 2.13 -4.01
C VAL A 14 1.06 3.36 -4.78
N ALA A 15 0.96 3.28 -6.11
CA ALA A 15 0.55 4.40 -6.94
C ALA A 15 -0.87 4.87 -6.62
N LEU A 16 -1.81 3.95 -6.42
CA LEU A 16 -3.22 4.28 -6.12
C LEU A 16 -3.37 4.99 -4.78
N TRP A 17 -2.67 4.55 -3.74
CA TRP A 17 -2.75 5.16 -2.42
C TRP A 17 -2.01 6.50 -2.32
N LEU A 18 -0.86 6.66 -2.98
CA LEU A 18 -0.21 7.97 -3.10
C LEU A 18 -1.07 8.96 -3.89
N THR A 19 -1.72 8.49 -4.97
CA THR A 19 -2.65 9.32 -5.74
C THR A 19 -3.89 9.65 -4.90
N SER A 20 -4.42 8.71 -4.12
CA SER A 20 -5.50 8.97 -3.17
C SER A 20 -5.13 10.08 -2.18
N ALA A 21 -3.91 10.06 -1.63
CA ALA A 21 -3.43 11.10 -0.73
C ALA A 21 -3.32 12.46 -1.42
N LEU A 22 -2.89 12.52 -2.69
CA LEU A 22 -2.93 13.76 -3.47
C LEU A 22 -4.36 14.31 -3.58
N PHE A 23 -5.33 13.47 -3.94
CA PHE A 23 -6.75 13.88 -4.00
C PHE A 23 -7.30 14.28 -2.63
N GLU A 24 -6.82 13.67 -1.55
CA GLU A 24 -7.14 14.07 -0.19
C GLU A 24 -6.65 15.50 0.10
N LEU A 25 -5.41 15.83 -0.27
CA LEU A 25 -4.85 17.18 -0.12
C LEU A 25 -5.62 18.21 -0.96
N LEU A 26 -6.00 17.85 -2.19
CA LEU A 26 -6.85 18.69 -3.05
C LEU A 26 -8.22 18.94 -2.41
N TYR A 27 -8.82 17.93 -1.79
CA TYR A 27 -10.06 18.09 -1.03
C TYR A 27 -9.89 19.08 0.13
N LEU A 28 -8.79 18.99 0.90
CA LEU A 28 -8.53 19.93 1.99
C LEU A 28 -8.36 21.39 1.51
N ALA A 29 -7.70 21.57 0.36
CA ALA A 29 -7.42 22.88 -0.22
C ALA A 29 -8.64 23.51 -0.90
N ARG A 30 -9.46 22.73 -1.61
CA ARG A 30 -10.56 23.23 -2.45
C ARG A 30 -11.95 22.99 -1.89
N ARG A 31 -12.09 22.04 -0.96
CA ARG A 31 -13.37 21.61 -0.36
C ARG A 31 -14.41 21.09 -1.37
N GLU A 32 -13.97 20.70 -2.56
CA GLU A 32 -14.85 20.10 -3.57
C GLU A 32 -15.11 18.61 -3.32
N PRO A 33 -16.38 18.16 -3.19
CA PRO A 33 -16.71 16.76 -2.86
C PRO A 33 -16.20 15.71 -3.84
N LEU A 34 -15.95 16.11 -5.10
CA LEU A 34 -15.38 15.24 -6.13
C LEU A 34 -14.04 14.66 -5.68
N TYR A 35 -13.16 15.49 -5.11
CA TYR A 35 -11.82 15.05 -4.70
C TYR A 35 -11.87 13.99 -3.58
N ALA A 36 -12.77 14.16 -2.60
CA ALA A 36 -12.99 13.15 -1.56
C ALA A 36 -13.55 11.83 -2.13
N THR A 37 -14.43 11.93 -3.13
CA THR A 37 -15.02 10.77 -3.81
C THR A 37 -13.95 9.99 -4.57
N VAL A 38 -13.12 10.68 -5.37
CA VAL A 38 -12.02 10.08 -6.12
C VAL A 38 -11.00 9.46 -5.15
N SER A 39 -10.61 10.18 -4.09
CA SER A 39 -9.73 9.65 -3.04
C SER A 39 -10.25 8.32 -2.49
N ARG A 40 -11.54 8.24 -2.12
CA ARG A 40 -12.15 7.01 -1.59
C ARG A 40 -12.16 5.86 -2.61
N LEU A 41 -12.44 6.14 -3.89
CA LEU A 41 -12.41 5.11 -4.95
C LEU A 41 -10.99 4.55 -5.12
N LEU A 42 -9.98 5.44 -5.14
CA LEU A 42 -8.57 5.05 -5.22
C LEU A 42 -8.12 4.22 -4.01
N VAL A 43 -8.57 4.56 -2.80
CA VAL A 43 -8.35 3.69 -1.61
C VAL A 43 -8.90 2.29 -1.85
N GLY A 44 -10.15 2.19 -2.34
CA GLY A 44 -10.80 0.90 -2.61
C GLY A 44 -10.08 0.07 -3.66
N LEU A 45 -9.70 0.68 -4.79
CA LEU A 45 -8.91 0.02 -5.83
C LEU A 45 -7.52 -0.38 -5.30
N GLY A 46 -6.90 0.46 -4.49
CA GLY A 46 -5.62 0.15 -3.86
C GLY A 46 -5.72 -1.03 -2.91
N LEU A 47 -6.83 -1.21 -2.18
CA LEU A 47 -7.06 -2.39 -1.34
C LEU A 47 -7.17 -3.68 -2.18
N LEU A 48 -7.81 -3.62 -3.35
CA LEU A 48 -7.84 -4.75 -4.29
C LEU A 48 -6.43 -5.07 -4.81
N GLY A 49 -5.67 -4.05 -5.18
CA GLY A 49 -4.27 -4.19 -5.59
C GLY A 49 -3.39 -4.75 -4.47
N ALA A 50 -3.62 -4.33 -3.22
CA ALA A 50 -2.90 -4.82 -2.05
C ALA A 50 -3.20 -6.31 -1.81
N ALA A 51 -4.45 -6.74 -1.92
CA ALA A 51 -4.80 -8.16 -1.81
C ALA A 51 -4.06 -9.02 -2.85
N ALA A 52 -4.02 -8.58 -4.11
CA ALA A 52 -3.27 -9.26 -5.17
C ALA A 52 -1.75 -9.25 -4.91
N SER A 53 -1.22 -8.13 -4.40
CA SER A 53 0.20 -7.98 -4.06
C SER A 53 0.60 -8.90 -2.89
N ILE A 54 -0.24 -9.01 -1.86
CA ILE A 54 0.00 -9.90 -0.71
C ILE A 54 -0.01 -11.35 -1.18
N ALA A 55 -1.03 -11.77 -1.95
CA ALA A 55 -1.13 -13.13 -2.47
C ALA A 55 0.09 -13.51 -3.32
N SER A 56 0.50 -12.65 -4.25
CA SER A 56 1.70 -12.86 -5.07
C SER A 56 2.99 -12.86 -4.24
N GLY A 57 3.08 -12.05 -3.19
CA GLY A 57 4.21 -12.03 -2.26
C GLY A 57 4.41 -13.37 -1.55
N PHE A 58 3.32 -14.00 -1.08
CA PHE A 58 3.40 -15.32 -0.48
C PHE A 58 3.79 -16.41 -1.49
N LEU A 59 3.30 -16.35 -2.73
CA LEU A 59 3.70 -17.28 -3.78
C LEU A 59 5.21 -17.18 -4.07
N ASP A 60 5.72 -15.96 -4.17
CA ASP A 60 7.14 -15.70 -4.41
C ASP A 60 8.01 -16.14 -3.22
N LEU A 61 7.54 -15.95 -1.98
CA LEU A 61 8.22 -16.43 -0.78
C LEU A 61 8.32 -17.97 -0.77
N ASN A 62 7.21 -18.67 -1.03
CA ASN A 62 7.19 -20.13 -1.06
C ASN A 62 8.15 -20.69 -2.11
N ARG A 63 8.23 -20.06 -3.29
CA ARG A 63 9.18 -20.47 -4.33
C ARG A 63 10.63 -20.23 -3.94
N GLN A 64 10.92 -19.12 -3.26
CA GLN A 64 12.27 -18.82 -2.78
C GLN A 64 12.72 -19.78 -1.67
N VAL A 65 11.82 -20.12 -0.74
CA VAL A 65 12.08 -21.13 0.29
C VAL A 65 12.34 -22.50 -0.34
N ALA A 66 11.52 -22.91 -1.32
CA ALA A 66 11.73 -24.16 -2.06
C ALA A 66 13.06 -24.19 -2.83
N ALA A 67 13.55 -23.03 -3.26
CA ALA A 67 14.84 -22.88 -3.93
C ALA A 67 16.05 -22.76 -2.97
N GLY A 68 15.83 -22.89 -1.65
CA GLY A 68 16.90 -22.89 -0.64
C GLY A 68 17.49 -21.51 -0.34
N VAL A 69 16.79 -20.42 -0.66
CA VAL A 69 17.31 -19.05 -0.44
C VAL A 69 17.30 -18.70 1.06
N GLY A 70 18.45 -18.25 1.57
CA GLY A 70 18.77 -18.17 3.01
C GLY A 70 18.02 -17.11 3.85
N SER A 71 18.26 -17.18 5.17
CA SER A 71 17.55 -16.46 6.26
C SER A 71 17.62 -14.93 6.24
N GLY A 72 18.58 -14.32 5.53
CA GLY A 72 18.70 -12.86 5.39
C GLY A 72 17.48 -12.23 4.70
N ILE A 73 16.92 -12.92 3.70
CA ILE A 73 15.70 -12.50 3.01
C ILE A 73 14.50 -12.50 3.97
N LEU A 74 14.42 -13.44 4.91
CA LEU A 74 13.30 -13.50 5.87
C LEU A 74 13.28 -12.30 6.83
N LEU A 75 14.44 -11.79 7.28
CA LEU A 75 14.49 -10.65 8.20
C LEU A 75 14.14 -9.34 7.47
N GLN A 76 14.62 -9.16 6.24
CA GLN A 76 14.25 -8.01 5.39
C GLN A 76 12.78 -8.05 4.96
N HIS A 77 12.23 -9.25 4.72
CA HIS A 77 10.80 -9.43 4.47
C HIS A 77 9.97 -8.89 5.64
N ARG A 78 10.37 -9.14 6.90
CA ARG A 78 9.62 -8.68 8.08
C ARG A 78 9.45 -7.16 8.18
N LEU A 79 10.51 -6.38 7.97
CA LEU A 79 10.43 -4.91 8.10
C LEU A 79 9.61 -4.29 6.97
N HIS A 80 9.84 -4.73 5.73
CA HIS A 80 9.07 -4.25 4.58
C HIS A 80 7.59 -4.65 4.69
N SER A 81 7.32 -5.90 5.06
CA SER A 81 5.96 -6.40 5.29
C SER A 81 5.25 -5.66 6.42
N LEU A 82 5.94 -5.24 7.49
CA LEU A 82 5.31 -4.50 8.57
C LEU A 82 4.74 -3.15 8.10
N LEU A 83 5.51 -2.38 7.33
CA LEU A 83 5.05 -1.10 6.78
C LEU A 83 3.92 -1.31 5.77
N ALA A 84 4.06 -2.30 4.88
CA ALA A 84 3.05 -2.58 3.86
C ALA A 84 1.73 -3.07 4.46
N TYR A 85 1.77 -3.99 5.43
CA TYR A 85 0.57 -4.49 6.11
C TYR A 85 -0.04 -3.43 7.02
N GLY A 86 0.78 -2.66 7.73
CA GLY A 86 0.33 -1.52 8.53
C GLY A 86 -0.42 -0.48 7.69
N ALA A 87 0.12 -0.11 6.54
CA ALA A 87 -0.57 0.78 5.60
C ALA A 87 -1.84 0.15 5.02
N THR A 88 -1.82 -1.14 4.70
CA THR A 88 -3.02 -1.86 4.22
C THR A 88 -4.13 -1.83 5.26
N ALA A 89 -3.82 -2.09 6.53
CA ALA A 89 -4.77 -2.00 7.63
C ALA A 89 -5.29 -0.57 7.83
N ALA A 90 -4.41 0.43 7.74
CA ALA A 90 -4.78 1.85 7.80
C ALA A 90 -5.77 2.22 6.69
N TYR A 91 -5.48 1.84 5.44
CA TYR A 91 -6.37 2.11 4.30
C TYR A 91 -7.68 1.33 4.36
N LEU A 92 -7.68 0.12 4.93
CA LEU A 92 -8.91 -0.62 5.20
C LEU A 92 -9.76 0.14 6.23
N ALA A 93 -9.17 0.63 7.32
CA ALA A 93 -9.87 1.45 8.30
C ALA A 93 -10.39 2.77 7.70
N VAL A 94 -9.62 3.44 6.84
CA VAL A 94 -10.08 4.63 6.09
C VAL A 94 -11.29 4.30 5.23
N PHE A 95 -11.23 3.20 4.47
CA PHE A 95 -12.30 2.78 3.57
C PHE A 95 -13.60 2.48 4.32
N LEU A 96 -13.50 1.70 5.40
CA LEU A 96 -14.63 1.37 6.26
C LEU A 96 -15.16 2.61 7.00
N GLY A 97 -14.27 3.47 7.48
CA GLY A 97 -14.61 4.72 8.17
C GLY A 97 -15.35 5.74 7.31
N ARG A 98 -15.22 5.62 5.98
CA ARG A 98 -15.93 6.41 4.97
C ARG A 98 -17.08 5.65 4.30
N TRP A 99 -17.28 4.37 4.64
CA TRP A 99 -18.26 3.53 3.98
C TRP A 99 -19.68 4.07 4.18
N ARG A 100 -20.37 4.34 3.08
CA ARG A 100 -21.73 4.92 3.05
C ARG A 100 -21.88 6.26 3.79
N ARG A 101 -20.78 6.97 4.09
CA ARG A 101 -20.82 8.31 4.67
C ARG A 101 -20.68 9.37 3.59
N THR A 102 -21.42 10.46 3.75
CA THR A 102 -21.32 11.69 2.94
C THR A 102 -20.24 12.63 3.48
N ALA A 103 -20.09 12.70 4.80
CA ALA A 103 -19.03 13.46 5.46
C ALA A 103 -17.68 12.72 5.39
N VAL A 104 -16.59 13.49 5.38
CA VAL A 104 -15.21 12.99 5.47
C VAL A 104 -14.70 13.23 6.89
N PRO A 105 -14.63 12.21 7.76
CA PRO A 105 -14.15 12.39 9.13
C PRO A 105 -12.67 12.73 9.14
N ALA A 106 -12.25 13.71 9.95
CA ALA A 106 -10.86 14.18 10.01
C ALA A 106 -9.85 13.05 10.29
N TRP A 107 -10.21 12.09 11.16
CA TRP A 107 -9.35 10.95 11.45
C TRP A 107 -9.04 10.09 10.21
N THR A 108 -9.98 9.97 9.26
CA THR A 108 -9.76 9.21 8.03
C THR A 108 -8.79 9.90 7.08
N THR A 109 -8.80 11.24 7.08
CA THR A 109 -7.85 12.05 6.32
C THR A 109 -6.45 11.91 6.90
N VAL A 110 -6.30 12.09 8.23
CA VAL A 110 -5.01 11.91 8.92
C VAL A 110 -4.47 10.50 8.68
N LEU A 111 -5.31 9.48 8.87
CA LEU A 111 -4.90 8.08 8.69
C LEU A 111 -4.54 7.76 7.23
N SER A 112 -5.22 8.34 6.25
CA SER A 112 -4.88 8.21 4.82
C SER A 112 -3.50 8.80 4.52
N LEU A 113 -3.18 9.98 5.07
CA LEU A 113 -1.88 10.62 4.88
C LEU A 113 -0.75 9.84 5.57
N VAL A 114 -0.99 9.33 6.78
CA VAL A 114 -0.04 8.45 7.49
C VAL A 114 0.17 7.14 6.71
N GLY A 115 -0.90 6.54 6.19
CA GLY A 115 -0.83 5.35 5.35
C GLY A 115 -0.02 5.58 4.07
N ALA A 116 -0.19 6.74 3.43
CA ALA A 116 0.57 7.14 2.25
C ALA A 116 2.07 7.28 2.56
N ALA A 117 2.41 7.93 3.68
CA ALA A 117 3.79 8.06 4.13
C ALA A 117 4.42 6.69 4.44
N ALA A 118 3.68 5.79 5.10
CA ALA A 118 4.14 4.43 5.38
C ALA A 118 4.39 3.63 4.09
N ILE A 119 3.53 3.76 3.08
CA ILE A 119 3.71 3.10 1.77
C ILE A 119 4.85 3.71 0.95
N ALA A 120 5.05 5.02 1.01
CA ALA A 120 6.21 5.66 0.40
C ALA A 120 7.51 5.14 1.03
N ALA A 121 7.56 5.04 2.36
CA ALA A 121 8.69 4.46 3.08
C ALA A 121 8.91 2.98 2.74
N ALA A 122 7.84 2.19 2.65
CA ALA A 122 7.93 0.80 2.23
C ALA A 122 8.52 0.67 0.82
N GLY A 123 8.07 1.51 -0.13
CA GLY A 123 8.56 1.55 -1.50
C GLY A 123 10.03 1.97 -1.60
N PHE A 124 10.43 3.00 -0.84
CA PHE A 124 11.83 3.45 -0.78
C PHE A 124 12.76 2.34 -0.27
N SER A 125 12.41 1.72 0.86
CA SER A 125 13.16 0.58 1.41
C SER A 125 13.21 -0.59 0.44
N GLY A 126 12.14 -0.83 -0.32
CA GLY A 126 12.10 -1.84 -1.40
C GLY A 126 13.08 -1.56 -2.54
N GLY A 127 13.26 -0.29 -2.91
CA GLY A 127 14.17 0.16 -3.98
C GLY A 127 15.65 0.06 -3.59
N GLU A 128 15.99 0.38 -2.35
CA GLU A 128 17.37 0.22 -1.85
C GLU A 128 17.81 -1.24 -1.81
N LEU A 129 16.90 -2.17 -1.49
CA LEU A 129 17.18 -3.61 -1.46
C LEU A 129 17.69 -4.15 -2.82
N ARG A 130 17.20 -3.61 -3.94
CA ARG A 130 17.67 -4.00 -5.28
C ARG A 130 19.10 -3.57 -5.60
N ARG A 131 19.69 -2.64 -4.85
CA ARG A 131 21.04 -2.12 -5.11
C ARG A 131 22.14 -2.91 -4.40
N VAL A 132 21.78 -3.76 -3.43
CA VAL A 132 22.72 -4.50 -2.58
C VAL A 132 22.72 -6.02 -2.87
N MET A 133 21.86 -6.48 -3.78
CA MET A 133 21.83 -7.85 -4.32
C MET A 133 22.47 -7.87 -5.71
#